data_AF-A0A7G5N1G1-F1
#
_entry.id   AF-A0A7G5N1G1-F1
#
_cell.length_a   1.000
_cell.length_b   1.000
_cell.length_c   1.000
_cell.angle_alpha   90.00
_cell.angle_beta   90.00
_cell.angle_gamma   90.00
#
_symmetry.space_group_name_H-M   'P 1'
#
loop_
_entity.id
_entity.type
_entity.pdbx_description
1 polymer ?
#
loop_
_entity_poly.entity_id
_entity_poly.type
_entity_poly.pdbx_seq_one_letter_code
_entity_poly.pdbx_strand_id
1 'polypeptide(L)'
;MNRELITRATKCRDDIERLGKIIGKCSSAIEEIGHGADIKVIGSIRPDINLNDCCLDDGQEKLMQDMLVAILKNRLEDAEAELETLLPKEEE
;
A
#
# COMPACT_ATOMS: atom_id res chain seq x y z
N MET A 1 -11.96 -35.79 3.86
CA MET A 1 -11.75 -34.37 3.53
C MET A 1 -10.40 -33.96 4.10
N ASN A 2 -9.43 -33.66 3.25
CA ASN A 2 -8.02 -33.60 3.63
C ASN A 2 -7.73 -32.31 4.42
N ARG A 3 -7.42 -32.43 5.71
CA ARG A 3 -7.22 -31.31 6.65
C ARG A 3 -6.14 -30.32 6.16
N GLU A 4 -5.16 -30.82 5.41
CA GLU A 4 -4.11 -30.02 4.78
C GLU A 4 -4.65 -29.06 3.72
N LEU A 5 -5.66 -29.50 2.96
CA LEU A 5 -6.25 -28.72 1.87
C LEU A 5 -7.05 -27.53 2.44
N ILE A 6 -7.75 -27.76 3.55
CA ILE A 6 -8.46 -26.71 4.30
C ILE A 6 -7.46 -25.68 4.85
N THR A 7 -6.36 -26.12 5.47
CA THR A 7 -5.34 -25.21 6.00
C THR A 7 -4.71 -24.34 4.91
N ARG A 8 -4.38 -24.91 3.74
CA ARG A 8 -3.83 -24.15 2.61
C ARG A 8 -4.83 -23.14 2.06
N ALA A 9 -6.10 -23.51 1.94
CA ALA A 9 -7.16 -22.62 1.48
C ALA A 9 -7.36 -21.43 2.43
N THR A 10 -7.39 -21.68 3.75
CA THR A 10 -7.48 -20.62 4.76
C THR A 10 -6.30 -19.66 4.67
N LYS A 11 -5.07 -20.18 4.57
CA LYS A 11 -3.88 -19.34 4.44
C LYS A 11 -3.92 -18.46 3.19
N CYS A 12 -4.29 -19.04 2.04
CA CYS A 12 -4.43 -18.30 0.79
C CYS A 12 -5.44 -17.15 0.92
N ARG A 13 -6.60 -17.41 1.52
CA ARG A 13 -7.60 -16.36 1.80
C ARG A 13 -7.04 -15.25 2.68
N ASP A 14 -6.34 -15.60 3.75
CA ASP A 14 -5.77 -14.62 4.68
C ASP A 14 -4.69 -13.77 4.00
N ASP A 15 -3.89 -14.36 3.10
CA ASP A 15 -2.88 -13.65 2.30
C ASP A 15 -3.55 -12.68 1.29
N ILE A 16 -4.62 -13.11 0.61
CA ILE A 16 -5.43 -12.25 -0.27
C ILE A 16 -6.00 -11.04 0.50
N GLU A 17 -6.58 -11.28 1.68
CA GLU A 17 -7.16 -10.20 2.50
C GLU A 17 -6.06 -9.21 2.95
N ARG A 18 -4.88 -9.71 3.30
CA ARG A 18 -3.73 -8.88 3.69
C ARG A 18 -3.28 -7.98 2.53
N LEU A 19 -3.11 -8.53 1.32
CA LEU A 19 -2.67 -7.78 0.15
C LEU A 19 -3.71 -6.74 -0.27
N GLY A 20 -5.00 -7.09 -0.25
CA GLY A 20 -6.08 -6.13 -0.55
C GLY A 20 -6.08 -4.91 0.38
N LYS A 21 -5.78 -5.11 1.67
CA LYS A 21 -5.62 -3.99 2.64
C LYS A 21 -4.41 -3.12 2.34
N ILE A 22 -3.32 -3.68 1.80
CA ILE A 22 -2.12 -2.92 1.44
C ILE A 22 -2.41 -2.04 0.22
N ILE A 23 -2.98 -2.64 -0.83
CA ILE A 23 -3.38 -1.92 -2.06
C ILE A 23 -4.30 -0.75 -1.71
N GLY A 24 -5.36 -0.99 -0.93
CA GLY A 24 -6.31 0.06 -0.55
C GLY A 24 -5.65 1.23 0.21
N LYS A 25 -4.72 0.94 1.13
CA LYS A 25 -3.97 1.99 1.86
C LYS A 25 -3.06 2.81 0.95
N CYS A 26 -2.36 2.16 0.02
CA CYS A 26 -1.51 2.85 -0.95
C CYS A 26 -2.33 3.77 -1.85
N SER A 27 -3.49 3.30 -2.36
CA SER A 27 -4.39 4.12 -3.18
C SER A 27 -4.89 5.35 -2.45
N SER A 28 -5.42 5.20 -1.22
CA SER A 28 -5.90 6.34 -0.43
C SER A 28 -4.79 7.34 -0.13
N ALA A 29 -3.59 6.87 0.22
CA ALA A 29 -2.46 7.76 0.47
C ALA A 29 -2.05 8.54 -0.79
N ILE A 30 -2.02 7.92 -1.97
CA ILE A 30 -1.71 8.62 -3.23
C ILE A 30 -2.76 9.70 -3.52
N GLU A 31 -4.05 9.40 -3.32
CA GLU A 31 -5.15 10.35 -3.54
C GLU A 31 -5.04 11.56 -2.60
N GLU A 32 -4.80 11.33 -1.31
CA GLU A 32 -4.61 12.40 -0.32
C GLU A 32 -3.43 13.32 -0.68
N ILE A 33 -2.30 12.74 -1.10
CA ILE A 33 -1.12 13.51 -1.57
C ILE A 33 -1.49 14.37 -2.77
N GLY A 34 -2.20 13.81 -3.74
CA GLY A 34 -2.63 14.53 -4.96
C GLY A 34 -3.55 15.73 -4.67
N HIS A 35 -4.26 15.71 -3.55
CA HIS A 35 -5.09 16.82 -3.09
C HIS A 35 -4.32 17.87 -2.28
N GLY A 36 -3.00 17.77 -2.18
CA GLY A 36 -2.17 18.69 -1.41
C GLY A 36 -2.38 18.55 0.09
N ALA A 37 -2.82 17.38 0.56
CA ALA A 37 -2.86 17.12 1.98
C ALA A 37 -1.42 17.01 2.51
N ASP A 38 -1.13 17.78 3.57
CA ASP A 38 0.09 17.58 4.36
C ASP A 38 0.09 16.13 4.85
N ILE A 39 1.04 15.36 4.32
CA ILE A 39 1.06 13.92 4.50
C ILE A 39 1.40 13.63 5.95
N LYS A 40 0.40 13.30 6.76
CA LYS A 40 0.62 12.58 8.00
C LYS A 40 0.73 11.11 7.64
N VAL A 41 1.96 10.62 7.48
CA VAL A 41 2.22 9.17 7.36
C VAL A 41 1.96 8.54 8.74
N ILE A 42 0.69 8.29 9.05
CA ILE A 42 0.28 7.61 10.28
C ILE A 42 0.29 6.10 9.99
N GLY A 43 1.45 5.48 10.21
CA GLY A 43 1.67 4.05 9.94
C GLY A 43 2.46 3.37 11.05
N SER A 44 2.04 2.15 11.38
CA SER A 44 2.43 1.30 12.53
C SER A 44 3.91 0.94 12.70
N ILE A 45 4.86 1.61 12.04
CA ILE A 45 6.29 1.30 12.09
C ILE A 45 7.09 2.32 12.91
N ARG A 46 6.61 3.55 13.11
CA ARG A 46 7.09 4.54 14.12
C ARG A 46 6.25 5.84 14.04
N PRO A 47 6.24 6.66 15.09
CA PRO A 47 5.25 7.72 15.26
C PRO A 47 5.41 8.78 14.17
N ASP A 48 4.28 9.11 13.54
CA ASP A 48 3.98 10.35 12.85
C ASP A 48 5.20 11.08 12.26
N ILE A 49 5.54 10.77 11.00
CA ILE A 49 6.34 11.72 10.20
C ILE A 49 5.44 12.94 10.00
N ASN A 50 5.58 13.91 10.91
CA ASN A 50 4.89 15.17 10.89
C ASN A 50 5.74 16.16 10.11
N LEU A 51 5.49 16.28 8.80
CA LEU A 51 6.21 17.23 7.95
C LEU A 51 5.97 18.70 8.36
N ASN A 52 4.96 18.96 9.20
CA ASN A 52 4.67 20.28 9.76
C ASN A 52 5.84 20.90 10.57
N ASP A 53 6.75 20.06 11.12
CA ASP A 53 7.90 20.55 11.89
C ASP A 53 9.15 20.77 11.02
N CYS A 54 9.08 20.42 9.73
CA CYS A 54 10.16 20.68 8.77
C CYS A 54 9.85 21.99 8.03
N CYS A 55 10.72 23.00 8.18
CA CYS A 55 10.67 24.23 7.38
C CYS A 55 11.13 23.94 5.93
N LEU A 56 10.38 23.11 5.21
CA LEU A 56 10.61 22.84 3.81
C LEU A 56 10.15 24.05 2.99
N ASP A 57 10.93 24.43 1.99
CA ASP A 57 10.42 25.32 0.94
C ASP A 57 9.46 24.58 0.00
N ASP A 58 8.66 25.31 -0.76
CA ASP A 58 7.65 24.76 -1.68
C ASP A 58 8.24 23.73 -2.67
N GLY A 59 9.52 23.89 -3.05
CA GLY A 59 10.21 22.97 -3.95
C GLY A 59 10.58 21.65 -3.27
N GLN A 60 11.04 21.72 -2.01
CA GLN A 60 11.35 20.56 -1.19
C GLN A 60 10.09 19.78 -0.80
N GLU A 61 9.01 20.48 -0.43
CA GLU A 61 7.73 19.86 -0.11
C GLU A 61 7.19 19.08 -1.32
N LYS A 62 7.18 19.72 -2.49
CA LYS A 62 6.76 19.08 -3.74
C LYS A 62 7.62 17.86 -4.09
N LEU A 63 8.94 17.98 -3.95
CA LEU A 63 9.86 16.86 -4.19
C LEU A 63 9.56 15.68 -3.24
N MET A 64 9.30 15.94 -1.96
CA MET A 64 8.92 14.88 -1.02
C MET A 64 7.58 14.23 -1.38
N GLN A 65 6.58 15.01 -1.76
CA GLN A 65 5.29 14.49 -2.21
C GLN A 65 5.44 13.61 -3.44
N ASP A 66 6.18 14.06 -4.46
CA ASP A 66 6.45 13.30 -5.68
C ASP A 66 7.19 11.98 -5.38
N MET A 67 8.19 12.02 -4.50
CA MET A 67 8.91 10.83 -4.06
C MET A 67 8.01 9.83 -3.32
N LEU A 68 7.13 10.31 -2.44
CA LEU A 68 6.20 9.47 -1.70
C LEU A 68 5.17 8.81 -2.63
N VAL A 69 4.63 9.55 -3.59
CA VAL A 69 3.74 9.01 -4.62
C VAL A 69 4.45 7.91 -5.42
N ALA A 70 5.68 8.14 -5.86
CA ALA A 70 6.45 7.14 -6.61
C ALA A 70 6.66 5.85 -5.79
N ILE A 71 7.03 5.98 -4.51
CA ILE A 71 7.22 4.82 -3.62
C ILE A 71 5.89 4.06 -3.45
N LEU A 72 4.79 4.76 -3.19
CA LEU A 72 3.49 4.13 -2.98
C LEU A 72 2.96 3.43 -4.23
N LYS A 73 3.19 4.01 -5.42
CA LYS A 73 2.86 3.37 -6.70
C LYS A 73 3.63 2.07 -6.89
N ASN A 74 4.94 2.08 -6.68
CA ASN A 74 5.75 0.86 -6.78
C ASN A 74 5.26 -0.23 -5.81
N ARG A 75 4.91 0.15 -4.58
CA ARG A 75 4.39 -0.79 -3.57
C ARG A 75 3.01 -1.35 -3.94
N LEU A 76 2.16 -0.53 -4.55
CA LEU A 76 0.85 -0.94 -5.03
C LEU A 76 1.01 -1.92 -6.20
N GLU A 77 1.86 -1.61 -7.18
CA GLU A 77 2.18 -2.49 -8.30
C GLU A 77 2.74 -3.85 -7.83
N ASP A 78 3.68 -3.84 -6.88
CA ASP A 78 4.23 -5.06 -6.28
C ASP A 78 3.12 -5.92 -5.62
N ALA A 79 2.22 -5.28 -4.86
CA ALA A 79 1.15 -5.98 -4.15
C ALA A 79 0.06 -6.50 -5.09
N GLU A 80 -0.27 -5.77 -6.15
CA GLU A 80 -1.17 -6.22 -7.21
C GLU A 80 -0.58 -7.41 -7.96
N ALA A 81 0.70 -7.36 -8.33
CA ALA A 81 1.39 -8.48 -8.97
C ALA A 81 1.43 -9.73 -8.07
N GLU A 82 1.70 -9.57 -6.77
CA GLU A 82 1.65 -10.69 -5.82
C GLU A 82 0.23 -11.26 -5.71
N LEU A 83 -0.79 -10.40 -5.63
CA LEU A 83 -2.19 -10.83 -5.53
C LEU A 83 -2.63 -11.62 -6.77
N GLU A 84 -2.27 -11.16 -7.97
CA GLU A 84 -2.57 -11.83 -9.24
C GLU A 84 -2.01 -13.26 -9.27
N THR A 85 -0.84 -13.51 -8.67
CA THR A 85 -0.28 -14.87 -8.60
C THR A 85 -1.04 -15.82 -7.67
N LEU A 86 -1.83 -15.29 -6.74
CA LEU A 86 -2.61 -16.06 -5.78
C LEU A 86 -4.02 -16.38 -6.28
N LEU A 87 -4.52 -15.58 -7.23
CA LEU A 87 -5.84 -15.78 -7.81
C LEU A 87 -5.80 -16.92 -8.84
N PRO A 88 -6.85 -17.76 -8.89
CA PRO A 88 -6.97 -18.75 -9.95
C PRO A 88 -7.04 -18.03 -11.29
N LYS A 89 -6.19 -18.43 -12.23
CA LYS A 89 -6.29 -17.97 -13.62
C LYS A 89 -7.61 -18.48 -14.18
N GLU A 90 -8.40 -17.61 -14.79
CA GLU A 90 -9.59 -18.05 -15.52
C GLU A 90 -9.13 -19.05 -16.61
N GLU A 91 -9.71 -20.26 -16.59
CA GLU A 91 -9.53 -21.22 -17.68
C GLU A 91 -10.34 -20.71 -18.88
N GLU A 92 -9.65 -20.30 -19.95
CA GLU A 92 -10.27 -20.00 -21.27
C GLU A 92 -10.90 -21.25 -21.90
#